data_AF-A0A947ERK3-F1
#
_entry.id   AF-A0A947ERK3-F1
#
_cell.length_a   1.000
_cell.length_b   1.000
_cell.length_c   1.000
_cell.angle_alpha   90.00
_cell.angle_beta   90.00
_cell.angle_gamma   90.00
#
_symmetry.space_group_name_H-M   'P 1'
#
loop_
_entity.id
_entity.type
_entity.pdbx_description
1 polymer ?
#
loop_
_entity_poly.entity_id
_entity_poly.type
_entity_poly.pdbx_seq_one_letter_code
_entity_poly.pdbx_strand_id
1 'polypeptide(L)'
;MRSFGIMILVLITAISCRNGTSEDSTNESQLEDEGIVYEEYSGEEPTTPEETELYKPVPPKVNPYEKNGVPSDAEVLFDGSSFDQWMMDNDSSEVVWHLNEEGSMTVKDKTGDIRT
;
A
#
# COMPACT_ATOMS: atom_id res chain seq x y z
N MET A 1 -43.79 -47.58 51.46
CA MET A 1 -43.65 -46.31 50.70
C MET A 1 -42.42 -45.52 51.15
N ARG A 2 -41.21 -46.00 50.87
CA ARG A 2 -39.94 -45.25 51.05
C ARG A 2 -38.90 -45.64 49.99
N SER A 3 -39.37 -46.19 48.85
CA SER A 3 -38.51 -46.80 47.83
C SER A 3 -38.72 -46.23 46.42
N PHE A 4 -39.75 -45.40 46.20
CA PHE A 4 -39.94 -44.71 44.92
C PHE A 4 -39.19 -43.36 44.83
N GLY A 5 -38.82 -42.76 45.97
CA GLY A 5 -38.06 -41.50 46.00
C GLY A 5 -36.59 -41.64 45.63
N ILE A 6 -36.00 -42.83 45.82
CA ILE A 6 -34.58 -43.09 45.51
C ILE A 6 -34.41 -43.45 44.02
N MET A 7 -35.44 -44.04 43.39
CA MET A 7 -35.40 -44.40 41.97
C MET A 7 -35.61 -43.19 41.04
N ILE A 8 -36.32 -42.15 41.50
CA ILE A 8 -36.46 -40.88 40.75
C ILE A 8 -35.21 -39.99 40.88
N LEU A 9 -34.43 -40.12 41.96
CA LEU A 9 -33.16 -39.39 42.13
C LEU A 9 -32.02 -39.95 41.24
N VAL A 10 -32.07 -41.22 40.86
CA VAL A 10 -31.06 -41.88 39.99
C VAL A 10 -31.34 -41.68 38.49
N LEU A 11 -32.60 -41.42 38.11
CA LEU A 11 -32.98 -41.16 36.71
C LEU A 11 -32.67 -39.73 36.25
N ILE A 12 -32.50 -38.77 37.18
CA ILE A 12 -32.21 -37.36 36.85
C ILE A 12 -30.69 -37.09 36.74
N THR A 13 -29.82 -37.96 37.27
CA THR A 13 -28.36 -37.80 37.16
C THR A 13 -27.77 -38.37 35.85
N ALA A 14 -28.55 -39.08 35.04
CA ALA A 14 -28.11 -39.61 33.74
C ALA A 14 -28.40 -38.70 32.52
N ILE A 15 -29.01 -37.53 32.73
CA ILE A 15 -29.33 -36.55 31.67
C ILE A 15 -28.50 -35.28 31.85
N SER A 16 -27.24 -35.41 32.27
CA SER A 16 -26.31 -34.29 32.40
C SER A 16 -24.99 -34.53 31.67
N CYS A 17 -25.05 -35.21 30.52
CA CYS A 17 -24.11 -35.07 29.41
C CYS A 17 -24.86 -35.40 28.11
N ARG A 18 -25.60 -34.41 27.61
CA ARG A 18 -25.93 -34.36 26.19
C ARG A 18 -25.69 -32.94 25.71
N ASN A 19 -24.46 -32.47 25.92
CA ASN A 19 -23.89 -31.52 24.98
C ASN A 19 -23.63 -32.33 23.72
N GLY A 20 -24.54 -32.25 22.76
CA GLY A 20 -24.30 -32.74 21.41
C GLY A 20 -23.24 -31.85 20.76
N THR A 21 -22.02 -31.94 21.25
CA THR A 21 -20.83 -31.76 20.43
C THR A 21 -20.42 -33.19 20.14
N SER A 22 -20.64 -33.60 18.90
CA SER A 22 -19.92 -34.74 18.34
C SER A 22 -18.43 -34.48 18.60
N GLU A 23 -17.85 -35.20 19.55
CA GLU A 23 -16.48 -35.67 19.40
C GLU A 23 -16.51 -36.63 18.22
N ASP A 24 -16.62 -36.06 17.02
CA ASP A 24 -15.87 -36.65 15.93
C ASP A 24 -14.42 -36.34 16.26
N SER A 25 -13.60 -37.37 16.28
CA SER A 25 -12.15 -37.24 16.30
C SER A 25 -11.75 -36.73 14.92
N THR A 26 -12.20 -35.53 14.58
CA THR A 26 -11.66 -34.75 13.49
C THR A 26 -10.32 -34.26 13.99
N ASN A 27 -9.34 -35.12 13.73
CA ASN A 27 -7.93 -34.83 13.66
C ASN A 27 -7.66 -33.31 13.64
N GLU A 28 -7.16 -32.77 14.75
CA GLU A 28 -6.69 -31.39 14.90
C GLU A 28 -5.40 -31.13 14.08
N SER A 29 -5.09 -32.01 13.11
CA SER A 29 -4.09 -31.81 12.08
C SER A 29 -4.75 -31.88 10.70
N GLN A 30 -5.43 -30.80 10.29
CA GLN A 30 -5.59 -30.46 8.87
C GLN A 30 -6.06 -29.01 8.70
N LEU A 31 -5.38 -28.10 9.38
CA LEU A 31 -5.06 -26.80 8.80
C LEU A 31 -3.55 -26.83 8.56
N GLU A 32 -3.12 -27.68 7.63
CA GLU A 32 -1.96 -27.31 6.81
C GLU A 32 -2.50 -26.09 6.05
N ASP A 33 -2.24 -24.86 6.48
CA ASP A 33 -1.01 -24.15 6.13
C ASP A 33 -0.51 -24.54 4.73
N GLU A 34 -1.44 -24.64 3.77
CA GLU A 34 -1.15 -24.45 2.35
C GLU A 34 -0.76 -22.97 2.20
N GLY A 35 0.45 -22.66 2.68
CA GLY A 35 1.06 -21.35 2.56
C GLY A 35 1.01 -20.93 1.10
N ILE A 36 0.79 -19.64 0.86
CA ILE A 36 0.68 -19.11 -0.49
C ILE A 36 2.02 -19.32 -1.20
N VAL A 37 2.14 -20.38 -2.02
CA VAL A 37 3.31 -20.63 -2.85
C VAL A 37 3.16 -19.76 -4.09
N TYR A 38 3.93 -18.68 -4.15
CA TYR A 38 4.05 -17.90 -5.37
C TYR A 38 4.97 -18.68 -6.31
N GLU A 39 4.43 -19.22 -7.40
CA GLU A 39 5.20 -20.05 -8.34
C GLU A 39 6.42 -19.32 -8.93
N GLU A 40 6.40 -17.98 -8.96
CA GLU A 40 7.55 -17.15 -9.33
C GLU A 40 8.79 -17.40 -8.46
N TYR A 41 8.61 -17.79 -7.19
CA TYR A 41 9.70 -18.05 -6.23
C TYR A 41 9.98 -19.54 -6.01
N SER A 42 9.39 -20.42 -6.82
CA SER A 42 9.57 -21.88 -6.73
C SER A 42 10.79 -22.41 -7.52
N GLY A 43 11.61 -21.52 -8.07
CA GLY A 43 12.78 -21.88 -8.88
C GLY A 43 13.96 -22.43 -8.07
N GLU A 44 14.97 -22.93 -8.78
CA GLU A 44 16.25 -23.27 -8.15
C GLU A 44 16.93 -22.00 -7.63
N GLU A 45 17.48 -22.06 -6.41
CA GLU A 45 18.19 -20.93 -5.83
C GLU A 45 19.47 -20.65 -6.64
N PRO A 46 19.69 -19.41 -7.09
CA PRO A 46 20.92 -19.06 -7.81
C PRO A 46 22.13 -19.27 -6.91
N THR A 47 23.14 -19.97 -7.43
CA THR A 47 24.37 -20.32 -6.72
C THR A 47 25.58 -19.51 -7.18
N THR A 48 25.48 -18.80 -8.30
CA THR A 48 26.53 -17.90 -8.80
C THR A 48 26.03 -16.45 -8.88
N PRO A 49 26.91 -15.44 -8.72
CA PRO A 49 26.50 -14.03 -8.80
C PRO A 49 25.76 -13.70 -10.10
N GLU A 50 26.23 -14.23 -11.23
CA GLU A 50 25.72 -13.92 -12.57
C GLU A 50 24.25 -14.30 -12.77
N GLU A 51 23.76 -15.32 -12.06
CA GLU A 51 22.36 -15.77 -12.12
C GLU A 51 21.38 -14.73 -11.55
N THR A 52 21.89 -13.72 -10.83
CA THR A 52 21.11 -12.61 -10.26
C THR A 52 21.33 -11.27 -10.99
N GLU A 53 22.17 -11.24 -12.02
CA GLU A 53 22.52 -10.01 -12.74
C GLU A 53 21.61 -9.78 -13.96
N LEU A 54 20.59 -8.94 -13.79
CA LEU A 54 19.71 -8.51 -14.87
C LEU A 54 20.18 -7.18 -15.47
N TYR A 55 20.59 -7.22 -16.75
CA TYR A 55 21.16 -6.06 -17.46
C TYR A 55 20.16 -5.30 -18.33
N LYS A 56 18.86 -5.63 -18.26
CA LYS A 56 17.81 -5.02 -19.08
C LYS A 56 16.50 -4.81 -18.28
N PRO A 57 15.71 -3.78 -18.63
CA PRO A 57 16.00 -2.77 -19.65
C PRO A 57 17.15 -1.84 -19.22
N VAL A 58 17.91 -1.33 -20.18
CA VAL A 58 18.94 -0.32 -19.90
C VAL A 58 18.23 1.00 -19.58
N PRO A 59 18.50 1.64 -18.43
CA PRO A 59 17.87 2.92 -18.09
C PRO A 59 18.17 4.02 -19.13
N PRO A 60 17.24 4.94 -19.39
CA PRO A 60 17.49 6.08 -20.26
C PRO A 60 18.62 6.96 -19.68
N LYS A 61 19.40 7.57 -20.57
CA LYS A 61 20.44 8.53 -20.16
C LYS A 61 19.79 9.89 -19.88
N VAL A 62 20.18 10.49 -18.76
CA VAL A 62 19.79 11.83 -18.35
C VAL A 62 21.04 12.71 -18.25
N ASN A 63 21.04 13.87 -18.89
CA ASN A 63 22.07 14.88 -18.67
C ASN A 63 21.68 15.73 -17.45
N PRO A 64 22.43 15.69 -16.33
CA PRO A 64 22.04 16.41 -15.11
C PRO A 64 22.21 17.93 -15.20
N TYR A 65 22.92 18.45 -16.21
CA TYR A 65 23.26 19.86 -16.33
C TYR A 65 22.91 20.40 -17.72
N GLU A 66 21.67 20.22 -18.16
CA GLU A 66 21.23 20.80 -19.42
C GLU A 66 20.93 22.32 -19.25
N LYS A 67 19.74 22.79 -19.63
CA LYS A 67 19.41 24.21 -19.60
C LYS A 67 19.38 24.70 -18.16
N ASN A 68 20.27 25.65 -17.83
CA ASN A 68 20.37 26.26 -16.50
C ASN A 68 20.54 25.25 -15.35
N GLY A 69 21.21 24.11 -15.59
CA GLY A 69 21.45 23.08 -14.57
C GLY A 69 20.24 22.17 -14.29
N VAL A 70 19.21 22.25 -15.13
CA VAL A 70 18.04 21.36 -15.06
C VAL A 70 18.38 20.03 -15.77
N PRO A 71 17.97 18.87 -15.23
CA PRO A 71 18.10 17.60 -15.91
C PRO A 71 17.37 17.56 -17.26
N SER A 72 17.91 16.82 -18.22
CA SER A 72 17.33 16.73 -19.57
C SER A 72 15.92 16.14 -19.64
N ASP A 73 15.54 15.36 -18.64
CA ASP A 73 14.24 14.72 -18.52
C ASP A 73 13.26 15.46 -17.60
N ALA A 74 13.65 16.64 -17.10
CA ALA A 74 12.81 17.44 -16.22
C ALA A 74 12.02 18.51 -16.98
N GLU A 75 10.81 18.76 -16.50
CA GLU A 75 9.97 19.88 -16.92
C GLU A 75 10.23 21.09 -16.01
N VAL A 76 10.49 22.25 -16.62
CA VAL A 76 10.79 23.47 -15.88
C VAL A 76 9.50 24.21 -15.57
N LEU A 77 9.04 24.09 -14.32
CA LEU A 77 7.81 24.75 -13.87
C LEU A 77 7.98 26.24 -13.61
N PHE A 78 9.18 26.70 -13.28
CA PHE A 78 9.45 28.12 -13.04
C PHE A 78 10.95 28.40 -13.23
N ASP A 79 11.27 29.34 -14.11
CA ASP A 79 12.65 29.77 -14.39
C ASP A 79 12.91 31.25 -14.03
N GLY A 80 11.90 31.90 -13.45
CA GLY A 80 11.93 33.33 -13.09
C GLY A 80 11.40 34.28 -14.15
N SER A 81 10.91 33.78 -15.29
CA SER A 81 10.41 34.63 -16.38
C SER A 81 8.89 34.83 -16.36
N SER A 82 8.12 33.80 -16.00
CA SER A 82 6.65 33.83 -16.07
C SER A 82 6.01 32.72 -15.22
N PHE A 83 4.68 32.76 -15.11
CA PHE A 83 3.86 31.71 -14.49
C PHE A 83 3.18 30.80 -15.52
N ASP A 84 3.74 30.64 -16.72
CA ASP A 84 3.06 29.96 -17.84
C ASP A 84 2.78 28.47 -17.58
N GLN A 85 3.49 27.85 -16.63
CA GLN A 85 3.26 26.48 -16.19
C GLN A 85 2.32 26.40 -14.98
N TRP A 86 1.61 27.49 -14.65
CA TRP A 86 0.75 27.58 -13.48
C TRP A 86 -0.55 28.31 -13.79
N MET A 87 -1.57 28.01 -12.99
CA MET A 87 -2.85 28.72 -12.95
C MET A 87 -3.37 28.81 -11.52
N MET A 88 -4.30 29.73 -11.27
CA MET A 88 -5.02 29.79 -10.01
C MET A 88 -5.84 28.50 -9.81
N ASP A 89 -5.75 27.87 -8.64
CA ASP A 89 -6.46 26.61 -8.39
C ASP A 89 -7.98 26.79 -8.32
N ASN A 90 -8.43 27.95 -7.84
CA ASN A 90 -9.85 28.24 -7.59
C ASN A 90 -10.70 28.39 -8.88
N ASP A 91 -10.13 28.96 -9.93
CA ASP A 91 -10.87 29.33 -11.15
C ASP A 91 -10.11 29.08 -12.46
N SER A 92 -8.90 28.51 -12.39
CA SER A 92 -8.06 28.22 -13.56
C SER A 92 -7.69 29.47 -14.37
N SER A 93 -7.74 30.66 -13.77
CA SER A 93 -7.26 31.90 -14.38
C SER A 93 -5.73 32.05 -14.28
N GLU A 94 -5.20 33.08 -14.94
CA GLU A 94 -3.78 33.44 -14.84
C GLU A 94 -3.36 33.72 -13.39
N VAL A 95 -2.14 33.31 -13.03
CA VAL A 95 -1.60 33.50 -11.69
C VAL A 95 -1.46 34.99 -11.36
N VAL A 96 -2.05 35.39 -10.23
CA VAL A 96 -2.01 36.77 -9.73
C VAL A 96 -0.95 37.00 -8.64
N TRP A 97 -0.11 36.00 -8.36
CA TRP A 97 1.04 36.14 -7.46
C TRP A 97 2.07 37.13 -8.01
N HIS A 98 3.03 37.53 -7.17
CA HIS A 98 4.03 38.52 -7.56
C HIS A 98 5.21 37.84 -8.25
N LEU A 99 5.50 38.27 -9.48
CA LEU A 99 6.79 38.05 -10.13
C LEU A 99 7.67 39.27 -9.87
N ASN A 100 8.76 39.09 -9.13
CA ASN A 100 9.65 40.17 -8.76
C ASN A 100 10.70 40.43 -9.86
N GLU A 101 11.33 41.61 -9.84
CA GLU A 101 12.30 42.01 -10.88
C GLU A 101 13.54 41.10 -10.94
N GLU A 102 13.91 40.48 -9.81
CA GLU A 102 15.00 39.50 -9.71
C GLU A 102 14.61 38.07 -10.15
N GLY A 103 13.37 37.89 -10.64
CA GLY A 103 12.87 36.60 -11.14
C GLY A 103 12.38 35.65 -10.05
N SER A 104 12.21 36.11 -8.81
CA SER A 104 11.62 35.29 -7.76
C SER A 104 10.09 35.40 -7.77
N MET A 105 9.41 34.34 -7.32
CA MET A 105 7.96 34.32 -7.11
C MET A 105 7.67 34.58 -5.63
N THR A 106 6.74 35.50 -5.34
CA THR A 106 6.24 35.74 -3.98
C THR A 106 4.72 35.55 -3.92
N VAL A 107 4.27 34.83 -2.88
CA VAL A 107 2.85 34.62 -2.59
C VAL A 107 2.14 35.97 -2.42
N LYS A 108 1.01 36.15 -3.11
CA LYS A 108 0.11 37.27 -2.86
C LYS A 108 -0.98 36.83 -1.89
N ASP A 109 -0.99 37.40 -0.69
CA ASP A 109 -1.92 36.99 0.35
C ASP A 109 -3.38 37.12 -0.10
N LYS A 110 -4.22 36.17 0.36
CA LYS A 110 -5.66 36.14 0.09
C LYS A 110 -6.07 35.97 -1.37
N THR A 111 -5.15 35.60 -2.25
CA THR A 111 -5.48 35.28 -3.65
C THR A 111 -5.74 33.80 -3.91
N GLY A 112 -5.29 32.94 -3.01
CA GLY A 112 -5.46 31.49 -3.10
C GLY A 112 -4.21 30.79 -3.63
N ASP A 113 -4.36 29.47 -3.78
CA ASP A 113 -3.30 28.57 -4.21
C ASP A 113 -3.17 28.58 -5.74
N ILE A 114 -2.01 28.13 -6.22
CA ILE A 114 -1.74 27.90 -7.64
C ILE A 114 -1.44 26.43 -7.87
N ARG A 115 -1.70 25.96 -9.08
CA ARG A 115 -1.40 24.60 -9.53
C ARG A 115 -0.76 24.61 -10.91
N THR A 116 -0.01 23.56 -11.20
CA THR A 116 0.47 23.22 -12.54
C THR A 116 -0.66 22.66 -13.40
#